data_AF-A0A1I6H7S7-F1
#
_entry.id   AF-A0A1I6H7S7-F1
#
_cell.length_a   1.000
_cell.length_b   1.000
_cell.length_c   1.000
_cell.angle_alpha   90.00
_cell.angle_beta   90.00
_cell.angle_gamma   90.00
#
_symmetry.space_group_name_H-M   'P 1'
#
loop_
_entity.id
_entity.type
_entity.pdbx_description
1 polymer ?
#
loop_
_entity_poly.entity_id
_entity_poly.type
_entity_poly.pdbx_seq_one_letter_code
_entity_poly.pdbx_strand_id
1 'polypeptide(L)'
;MRYLDTIKQKFEELETETVGASFGGPSIEGRAPNFDFSPVVTWAIENIDELDIESKSTITAIRDNMSEAEFKYIVSSIFRFAFCIELTNLKITSTKMKTRWVTGSITKTRLGTFENYVGTFAPNQDQRSSSFEECAGILFKCFELLSSSAMHLAVAKKLQSQKCRGTPYESVFTYIDPSLSPVHTVQNIRLTELTDIEWLILARPLIRPEIKLNLEGKDSKLISKIATKCYKTDRSQTGEMQTNRAKRWECLSVDFQHASIEECWSVERKLLNELAHFQGFPDDKKSALIERGLFGTQDVTLCPITLKPMIFNEILGGGAHGESNFQVGHMVPLKAGGRHSGENIKWISQDGNRIQGSLSISATQEMLRGIFNRMMDVGILS
;
A
#
# COMPACT_ATOMS: atom_id res chain seq x y z
N MET A 1 31.16 11.45 -8.34
CA MET A 1 30.39 12.44 -9.13
C MET A 1 29.83 11.79 -10.39
N ARG A 2 30.68 11.30 -11.32
CA ARG A 2 30.25 10.66 -12.60
C ARG A 2 29.15 9.58 -12.50
N TYR A 3 29.20 8.71 -11.49
CA TYR A 3 28.20 7.64 -11.30
C TYR A 3 26.79 8.20 -11.06
N LEU A 4 26.63 9.10 -10.07
CA LEU A 4 25.34 9.71 -9.75
C LEU A 4 24.81 10.59 -10.88
N ASP A 5 25.70 11.34 -11.55
CA ASP A 5 25.32 12.16 -12.71
C ASP A 5 24.74 11.28 -13.83
N THR A 6 25.33 10.09 -14.03
CA THR A 6 24.84 9.11 -15.02
C THR A 6 23.49 8.52 -14.60
N ILE A 7 23.29 8.22 -13.31
CA ILE A 7 21.98 7.78 -12.79
C ILE A 7 20.91 8.85 -13.05
N LYS A 8 21.22 10.11 -12.71
CA LYS A 8 20.32 11.25 -12.92
C LYS A 8 19.89 11.34 -14.38
N GLN A 9 20.87 11.37 -15.29
CA GLN A 9 20.63 11.45 -16.73
C GLN A 9 19.74 10.30 -17.21
N LYS A 10 20.05 9.04 -16.84
CA LYS A 10 19.26 7.88 -17.26
C LYS A 10 17.81 7.94 -16.78
N PHE A 11 17.58 8.45 -15.57
CA PHE A 11 16.24 8.63 -15.02
C PHE A 11 15.46 9.75 -15.73
N GLU A 12 16.12 10.88 -16.00
CA GLU A 12 15.52 12.02 -16.72
C GLU A 12 15.17 11.66 -18.17
N GLU A 13 16.05 10.92 -18.85
CA GLU A 13 15.80 10.34 -20.18
C GLU A 13 14.60 9.40 -20.13
N LEU A 14 14.59 8.43 -19.20
CA LEU A 14 13.47 7.48 -19.04
C LEU A 14 12.13 8.19 -18.80
N GLU A 15 12.10 9.22 -17.95
CA GLU A 15 10.87 9.97 -17.67
C GLU A 15 10.35 10.69 -18.91
N THR A 16 11.24 11.43 -19.57
CA THR A 16 10.93 12.20 -20.79
C THR A 16 10.40 11.29 -21.88
N GLU A 17 11.02 10.12 -22.04
CA GLU A 17 10.72 9.16 -23.10
C GLU A 17 9.43 8.35 -22.91
N THR A 18 8.90 8.29 -21.67
CA THR A 18 7.80 7.36 -21.35
C THR A 18 6.59 8.06 -20.74
N VAL A 19 6.76 8.84 -19.67
CA VAL A 19 5.63 9.35 -18.87
C VAL A 19 5.50 10.86 -18.89
N GLY A 20 6.39 11.59 -19.57
CA GLY A 20 6.33 13.04 -19.70
C GLY A 20 4.92 13.56 -20.05
N ALA A 21 4.28 12.99 -21.07
CA ALA A 21 2.90 13.34 -21.47
C ALA A 21 1.83 13.12 -20.38
N SER A 22 2.05 12.16 -19.47
CA SER A 22 1.12 11.92 -18.34
C SER A 22 1.15 13.06 -17.32
N PHE A 23 2.21 13.88 -17.35
CA PHE A 23 2.50 14.97 -16.42
C PHE A 23 2.74 16.31 -17.15
N GLY A 24 2.09 16.52 -18.30
CA GLY A 24 2.12 17.80 -19.01
C GLY A 24 3.35 18.06 -19.89
N GLY A 25 4.26 17.10 -20.00
CA GLY A 25 5.35 17.11 -20.97
C GLY A 25 4.90 16.73 -22.39
N PRO A 26 5.80 16.76 -23.38
CA PRO A 26 5.49 16.39 -24.76
C PRO A 26 5.11 14.90 -24.87
N SER A 27 4.22 14.59 -25.82
CA SER A 27 3.93 13.20 -26.21
C SER A 27 4.92 12.74 -27.26
N ILE A 28 5.49 11.55 -27.06
CA ILE A 28 6.37 10.90 -28.03
C ILE A 28 5.55 9.80 -28.71
N GLU A 29 5.32 9.93 -30.01
CA GLU A 29 4.52 8.97 -30.78
C GLU A 29 5.13 7.56 -30.75
N GLY A 30 4.27 6.55 -30.71
CA GLY A 30 4.67 5.13 -30.80
C GLY A 30 5.26 4.52 -29.52
N ARG A 31 5.40 5.28 -28.42
CA ARG A 31 5.89 4.74 -27.14
C ARG A 31 4.77 4.61 -26.11
N ALA A 32 4.69 3.43 -25.48
CA ALA A 32 3.75 3.20 -24.40
C ALA A 32 4.19 3.97 -23.14
N PRO A 33 3.27 4.57 -22.37
CA PRO A 33 3.61 5.30 -21.16
C PRO A 33 3.89 4.34 -20.00
N ASN A 34 5.02 3.64 -20.08
CA ASN A 34 5.49 2.68 -19.11
C ASN A 34 6.85 3.11 -18.55
N PHE A 35 6.86 3.61 -17.32
CA PHE A 35 8.09 3.96 -16.62
C PHE A 35 8.70 2.70 -15.99
N ASP A 36 9.63 2.07 -16.71
CA ASP A 36 10.40 0.92 -16.22
C ASP A 36 11.85 1.33 -15.93
N PHE A 37 12.17 1.48 -14.64
CA PHE A 37 13.49 1.87 -14.18
C PHE A 37 14.42 0.67 -13.93
N SER A 38 13.98 -0.56 -14.23
CA SER A 38 14.80 -1.77 -14.09
C SER A 38 16.13 -1.72 -14.87
N PRO A 39 16.20 -1.13 -16.08
CA PRO A 39 17.47 -0.93 -16.79
C PRO A 39 18.43 0.01 -16.04
N VAL A 40 17.92 1.06 -15.41
CA VAL A 40 18.73 2.00 -14.61
C VAL A 40 19.32 1.29 -13.39
N VAL A 41 18.51 0.47 -12.71
CA VAL A 41 18.98 -0.34 -11.56
C VAL A 41 20.02 -1.36 -11.98
N THR A 42 19.82 -2.03 -13.11
CA THR A 42 20.77 -3.03 -13.62
C THR A 42 22.12 -2.37 -13.92
N TRP A 43 22.11 -1.24 -14.65
CA TRP A 43 23.32 -0.45 -14.88
C TRP A 43 23.98 -0.01 -13.57
N ALA A 44 23.20 0.44 -12.59
CA ALA A 44 23.72 0.87 -11.30
C ALA A 44 24.43 -0.25 -10.53
N ILE A 45 23.90 -1.48 -10.58
CA ILE A 45 24.50 -2.67 -9.97
C ILE A 45 25.81 -3.05 -10.67
N GLU A 46 25.82 -3.02 -12.01
CA GLU A 46 27.00 -3.37 -12.82
C GLU A 46 28.17 -2.39 -12.66
N ASN A 47 27.86 -1.12 -12.36
CA ASN A 47 28.86 -0.04 -12.24
C ASN A 47 29.09 0.38 -10.78
N ILE A 48 28.77 -0.49 -9.82
CA ILE A 48 28.88 -0.18 -8.39
C ILE A 48 30.33 0.14 -7.95
N ASP A 49 31.32 -0.36 -8.70
CA ASP A 49 32.73 -0.09 -8.46
C ASP A 49 33.14 1.36 -8.70
N GLU A 50 32.30 2.17 -9.35
CA GLU A 50 32.52 3.60 -9.58
C GLU A 50 32.07 4.50 -8.40
N LEU A 51 31.46 3.91 -7.37
CA LEU A 51 31.10 4.62 -6.14
C LEU A 51 32.34 4.94 -5.29
N ASP A 52 32.20 5.89 -4.36
CA ASP A 52 33.21 6.12 -3.34
C ASP A 52 33.38 4.88 -2.44
N ILE A 53 34.53 4.80 -1.76
CA ILE A 53 34.93 3.62 -1.00
C ILE A 53 33.92 3.28 0.11
N GLU A 54 33.37 4.29 0.79
CA GLU A 54 32.45 4.11 1.91
C GLU A 54 31.11 3.55 1.41
N SER A 55 30.51 4.17 0.39
CA SER A 55 29.28 3.70 -0.25
C SER A 55 29.43 2.29 -0.81
N LYS A 56 30.55 2.03 -1.50
CA LYS A 56 30.86 0.71 -2.06
C LYS A 56 30.95 -0.36 -0.98
N SER A 57 31.61 -0.07 0.14
CA SER A 57 31.77 -1.03 1.24
C SER A 57 30.44 -1.43 1.86
N THR A 58 29.55 -0.45 2.07
CA THR A 58 28.21 -0.67 2.64
C THR A 58 27.36 -1.56 1.75
N ILE A 59 27.34 -1.28 0.45
CA ILE A 59 26.52 -2.06 -0.49
C ILE A 59 27.12 -3.45 -0.71
N THR A 60 28.46 -3.57 -0.73
CA THR A 60 29.15 -4.87 -0.81
C THR A 60 28.82 -5.74 0.40
N ALA A 61 28.83 -5.17 1.60
CA ALA A 61 28.44 -5.89 2.82
C ALA A 61 27.00 -6.43 2.75
N ILE A 62 26.08 -5.67 2.17
CA ILE A 62 24.71 -6.16 1.92
C ILE A 62 24.73 -7.30 0.90
N ARG A 63 25.40 -7.11 -0.25
CA ARG A 63 25.47 -8.09 -1.34
C ARG A 63 26.02 -9.44 -0.88
N ASP A 64 27.09 -9.44 -0.11
CA ASP A 64 27.79 -10.66 0.31
C ASP A 64 26.95 -11.55 1.25
N ASN A 65 25.85 -11.01 1.79
CA ASN A 65 24.95 -11.71 2.69
C ASN A 65 23.72 -12.32 1.99
N MET A 66 23.60 -12.29 0.66
CA MET A 66 22.38 -12.71 -0.03
C MET A 66 22.62 -13.24 -1.44
N SER A 67 21.59 -13.87 -2.01
CA SER A 67 21.58 -14.25 -3.42
C SER A 67 21.48 -13.02 -4.33
N GLU A 68 21.88 -13.18 -5.59
CA GLU A 68 21.78 -12.13 -6.61
C GLU A 68 20.33 -11.63 -6.80
N ALA A 69 19.35 -12.54 -6.74
CA ALA A 69 17.94 -12.19 -6.88
C ALA A 69 17.41 -11.36 -5.70
N GLU A 70 17.85 -11.68 -4.48
CA GLU A 70 17.55 -10.88 -3.28
C GLU A 70 18.20 -9.51 -3.37
N PHE A 71 19.48 -9.46 -3.76
CA PHE A 71 20.22 -8.21 -3.92
C PHE A 71 19.57 -7.29 -4.94
N LYS A 72 19.27 -7.81 -6.14
CA LYS A 72 18.59 -7.05 -7.19
C LYS A 72 17.26 -6.49 -6.72
N TYR A 73 16.45 -7.29 -6.01
CA TYR A 73 15.17 -6.82 -5.48
C TYR A 73 15.33 -5.71 -4.43
N ILE A 74 16.28 -5.86 -3.50
CA ILE A 74 16.55 -4.88 -2.46
C ILE A 74 17.02 -3.56 -3.09
N VAL A 75 17.98 -3.60 -4.02
CA VAL A 75 18.45 -2.41 -4.74
C VAL A 75 17.29 -1.77 -5.53
N SER A 76 16.49 -2.54 -6.26
CA SER A 76 15.30 -2.00 -6.95
C SER A 76 14.31 -1.33 -6.01
N SER A 77 14.10 -1.90 -4.82
CA SER A 77 13.16 -1.35 -3.82
C SER A 77 13.70 -0.05 -3.21
N ILE A 78 15.01 0.02 -2.93
CA ILE A 78 15.66 1.25 -2.46
C ILE A 78 15.61 2.34 -3.55
N PHE A 79 15.93 2.01 -4.80
CA PHE A 79 15.83 2.95 -5.92
C PHE A 79 14.40 3.46 -6.11
N ARG A 80 13.40 2.57 -6.00
CA ARG A 80 11.98 2.96 -6.07
C ARG A 80 11.59 3.91 -4.95
N PHE A 81 12.08 3.69 -3.73
CA PHE A 81 11.79 4.53 -2.59
C PHE A 81 12.47 5.91 -2.71
N ALA A 82 13.76 5.91 -3.03
CA ALA A 82 14.61 7.10 -3.11
C ALA A 82 14.29 7.98 -4.32
N PHE A 83 14.24 7.43 -5.53
CA PHE A 83 14.19 8.27 -6.74
C PHE A 83 12.78 8.48 -7.28
N CYS A 84 11.86 7.58 -6.98
CA CYS A 84 10.59 7.49 -7.69
C CYS A 84 9.38 7.70 -6.78
N ILE A 85 8.30 8.13 -7.40
CA ILE A 85 6.96 8.26 -6.80
C ILE A 85 5.90 7.90 -7.82
N GLU A 86 4.78 7.34 -7.39
CA GLU A 86 3.64 7.01 -8.23
C GLU A 86 2.49 7.99 -7.97
N LEU A 87 2.16 8.76 -8.99
CA LEU A 87 1.18 9.85 -8.93
C LEU A 87 0.02 9.59 -9.88
N THR A 88 -1.16 10.10 -9.55
CA THR A 88 -2.30 10.13 -10.46
C THR A 88 -1.98 11.00 -11.66
N ASN A 89 -2.20 10.48 -12.88
CA ASN A 89 -1.98 11.25 -14.11
C ASN A 89 -3.02 12.38 -14.26
N LEU A 90 -2.74 13.34 -15.15
CA LEU A 90 -3.63 14.49 -15.37
C LEU A 90 -5.05 14.12 -15.83
N LYS A 91 -5.19 13.00 -16.54
CA LYS A 91 -6.49 12.49 -17.00
C LYS A 91 -7.25 11.71 -15.91
N ILE A 92 -6.64 11.48 -14.75
CA ILE A 92 -7.18 10.68 -13.64
C ILE A 92 -7.54 9.25 -14.06
N THR A 93 -7.03 8.77 -15.19
CA THR A 93 -7.32 7.42 -15.73
C THR A 93 -6.43 6.34 -15.14
N SER A 94 -5.24 6.70 -14.66
CA SER A 94 -4.30 5.77 -14.04
C SER A 94 -3.32 6.51 -13.14
N THR A 95 -2.59 5.76 -12.31
CA THR A 95 -1.35 6.24 -11.70
C THR A 95 -0.17 5.94 -12.61
N LYS A 96 0.85 6.79 -12.55
CA LYS A 96 2.10 6.66 -13.28
C LYS A 96 3.27 6.94 -12.34
N MET A 97 4.31 6.13 -12.47
CA MET A 97 5.56 6.37 -11.77
C MET A 97 6.34 7.46 -12.49
N LYS A 98 7.02 8.32 -11.74
CA LYS A 98 7.98 9.31 -12.23
C LYS A 98 9.06 9.55 -11.19
N THR A 99 10.07 10.36 -11.53
CA THR A 99 11.10 10.80 -10.58
C THR A 99 10.59 11.92 -9.68
N ARG A 100 11.29 12.15 -8.56
CA ARG A 100 10.91 13.17 -7.57
C ARG A 100 11.34 14.59 -7.90
N TRP A 101 12.30 14.78 -8.82
CA TRP A 101 12.89 16.08 -9.11
C TRP A 101 12.47 16.65 -10.47
N VAL A 102 12.13 15.80 -11.45
CA VAL A 102 11.69 16.29 -12.76
C VAL A 102 10.34 16.99 -12.62
N THR A 103 10.27 18.21 -13.12
CA THR A 103 9.07 19.05 -13.02
C THR A 103 7.95 18.49 -13.90
N GLY A 104 6.72 18.52 -13.41
CA GLY A 104 5.56 18.19 -14.23
C GLY A 104 4.24 18.65 -13.61
N SER A 105 3.19 18.70 -14.41
CA SER A 105 1.83 19.01 -13.97
C SER A 105 1.17 17.76 -13.39
N ILE A 106 0.52 17.90 -12.25
CA ILE A 106 -0.19 16.82 -11.53
C ILE A 106 -1.56 17.29 -11.08
N THR A 107 -2.47 16.34 -10.90
CA THR A 107 -3.73 16.60 -10.20
C THR A 107 -3.47 16.65 -8.70
N LYS A 108 -3.82 17.76 -8.06
CA LYS A 108 -3.79 17.95 -6.60
C LYS A 108 -5.22 18.12 -6.09
N THR A 109 -5.44 17.82 -4.82
CA THR A 109 -6.70 18.11 -4.14
C THR A 109 -6.48 19.31 -3.22
N ARG A 110 -7.39 20.29 -3.24
CA ARG A 110 -7.33 21.46 -2.36
C ARG A 110 -7.52 21.00 -0.91
N LEU A 111 -6.76 21.61 -0.01
CA LEU A 111 -6.81 21.29 1.40
C LEU A 111 -8.23 21.53 1.96
N GLY A 112 -8.76 20.57 2.71
CA GLY A 112 -10.08 20.68 3.34
C GLY A 112 -11.27 20.60 2.37
N THR A 113 -11.02 20.36 1.07
CA THR A 113 -12.10 20.16 0.09
C THR A 113 -11.87 18.87 -0.69
N PHE A 114 -12.85 18.49 -1.51
CA PHE A 114 -12.69 17.41 -2.48
C PHE A 114 -12.28 17.95 -3.85
N GLU A 115 -12.01 19.26 -3.97
CA GLU A 115 -11.76 19.93 -5.24
C GLU A 115 -10.38 19.62 -5.80
N ASN A 116 -10.32 19.07 -7.01
CA ASN A 116 -9.11 18.80 -7.75
C ASN A 116 -8.72 20.03 -8.56
N TYR A 117 -7.43 20.32 -8.59
CA TYR A 117 -6.86 21.35 -9.45
C TYR A 117 -5.55 20.84 -10.07
N VAL A 118 -5.17 21.43 -11.21
CA VAL A 118 -3.86 21.16 -11.81
C VAL A 118 -2.83 21.99 -11.07
N GLY A 119 -1.86 21.33 -10.45
CA GLY A 119 -0.74 21.97 -9.79
C GLY A 119 0.59 21.45 -10.32
N THR A 120 1.67 22.10 -9.91
CA THR A 120 3.03 21.69 -10.29
C THR A 120 3.61 20.72 -9.27
N PHE A 121 4.20 19.64 -9.77
CA PHE A 121 5.11 18.77 -9.04
C PHE A 121 6.54 19.22 -9.33
N ALA A 122 7.14 19.95 -8.40
CA ALA A 122 8.52 20.43 -8.45
C ALA A 122 9.01 20.71 -7.03
N PRO A 123 10.33 20.62 -6.76
CA PRO A 123 10.91 21.02 -5.48
C PRO A 123 10.38 22.38 -5.02
N ASN A 124 10.02 22.49 -3.74
CA ASN A 124 9.38 23.66 -3.12
C ASN A 124 7.95 24.00 -3.60
N GLN A 125 7.35 23.21 -4.51
CA GLN A 125 5.97 23.39 -4.97
C GLN A 125 5.05 22.20 -4.63
N ASP A 126 5.61 21.01 -4.40
CA ASP A 126 4.89 19.85 -3.87
C ASP A 126 5.69 19.19 -2.76
N GLN A 127 5.03 18.91 -1.62
CA GLN A 127 5.67 18.35 -0.43
C GLN A 127 6.35 16.99 -0.68
N ARG A 128 5.90 16.24 -1.71
CA ARG A 128 6.40 14.91 -2.05
C ARG A 128 7.56 14.93 -3.05
N SER A 129 7.78 16.07 -3.69
CA SER A 129 8.91 16.29 -4.57
C SER A 129 10.20 16.51 -3.77
N SER A 130 11.35 16.29 -4.40
CA SER A 130 12.66 16.48 -3.78
C SER A 130 13.71 16.74 -4.87
N SER A 131 14.90 17.24 -4.50
CA SER A 131 16.00 17.38 -5.45
C SER A 131 16.67 16.03 -5.74
N PHE A 132 17.43 15.94 -6.82
CA PHE A 132 18.18 14.71 -7.13
C PHE A 132 19.23 14.43 -6.04
N GLU A 133 19.91 15.46 -5.56
CA GLU A 133 20.97 15.38 -4.56
C GLU A 133 20.42 14.84 -3.24
N GLU A 134 19.22 15.28 -2.85
CA GLU A 134 18.52 14.79 -1.67
C GLU A 134 18.09 13.32 -1.85
N CYS A 135 17.55 12.96 -3.03
CA CYS A 135 17.20 11.58 -3.34
C CYS A 135 18.42 10.65 -3.34
N ALA A 136 19.58 11.13 -3.83
CA ALA A 136 20.83 10.38 -3.78
C ALA A 136 21.34 10.21 -2.34
N GLY A 137 21.20 11.24 -1.49
CA GLY A 137 21.46 11.11 -0.06
C GLY A 137 20.56 10.05 0.60
N ILE A 138 19.28 10.00 0.21
CA ILE A 138 18.31 9.01 0.71
C ILE A 138 18.68 7.59 0.25
N LEU A 139 19.13 7.43 -1.00
CA LEU A 139 19.64 6.15 -1.51
C LEU A 139 20.73 5.58 -0.57
N PHE A 140 21.75 6.38 -0.26
CA PHE A 140 22.84 5.92 0.61
C PHE A 140 22.39 5.75 2.05
N LYS A 141 21.52 6.62 2.57
CA LYS A 141 20.96 6.47 3.91
C LYS A 141 20.19 5.16 4.06
N CYS A 142 19.42 4.76 3.05
CA CYS A 142 18.71 3.49 3.05
C CYS A 142 19.67 2.29 3.08
N PHE A 143 20.78 2.33 2.35
CA PHE A 143 21.80 1.27 2.41
C PHE A 143 22.47 1.21 3.79
N GLU A 144 22.85 2.35 4.36
CA GLU A 144 23.45 2.45 5.70
C GLU A 144 22.51 1.90 6.79
N LEU A 145 21.23 2.30 6.76
CA LEU A 145 20.22 1.81 7.70
C LEU A 145 20.05 0.29 7.57
N LEU A 146 19.97 -0.22 6.35
CA LEU A 146 19.72 -1.64 6.12
C LEU A 146 20.95 -2.51 6.46
N SER A 147 22.17 -2.06 6.15
CA SER A 147 23.41 -2.76 6.52
C SER A 147 23.58 -2.85 8.04
N SER A 148 23.11 -1.82 8.77
CA SER A 148 23.20 -1.74 10.22
C SER A 148 22.11 -2.53 10.95
N SER A 149 21.14 -3.11 10.24
CA SER A 149 20.02 -3.83 10.84
C SER A 149 19.78 -5.20 10.21
N ALA A 150 20.33 -6.25 10.84
CA ALA A 150 20.14 -7.64 10.44
C ALA A 150 18.65 -8.07 10.36
N MET A 151 17.80 -7.59 11.27
CA MET A 151 16.37 -7.93 11.27
C MET A 151 15.65 -7.41 10.02
N HIS A 152 15.78 -6.11 9.74
CA HIS A 152 15.21 -5.49 8.53
C HIS A 152 15.78 -6.09 7.25
N LEU A 153 17.08 -6.41 7.23
CA LEU A 153 17.71 -7.08 6.11
C LEU A 153 17.09 -8.47 5.87
N ALA A 154 16.81 -9.24 6.92
CA ALA A 154 16.15 -10.53 6.83
C ALA A 154 14.72 -10.41 6.27
N VAL A 155 13.95 -9.40 6.71
CA VAL A 155 12.61 -9.11 6.17
C VAL A 155 12.69 -8.72 4.69
N ALA A 156 13.61 -7.82 4.32
CA ALA A 156 13.78 -7.36 2.95
C ALA A 156 14.10 -8.53 1.98
N LYS A 157 14.93 -9.49 2.41
CA LYS A 157 15.18 -10.73 1.64
C LYS A 157 13.89 -11.52 1.40
N LYS A 158 13.03 -11.68 2.42
CA LYS A 158 11.76 -12.40 2.27
C LYS A 158 10.80 -11.71 1.30
N LEU A 159 10.79 -10.39 1.26
CA LEU A 159 9.94 -9.60 0.36
C LEU A 159 10.29 -9.75 -1.13
N GLN A 160 11.47 -10.27 -1.46
CA GLN A 160 11.82 -10.65 -2.83
C GLN A 160 10.79 -11.62 -3.43
N SER A 161 10.25 -12.52 -2.61
CA SER A 161 9.23 -13.48 -3.03
C SER A 161 7.85 -12.83 -3.15
N GLN A 162 7.19 -13.05 -4.29
CA GLN A 162 5.82 -12.58 -4.51
C GLN A 162 4.83 -13.12 -3.48
N LYS A 163 5.09 -14.31 -2.93
CA LYS A 163 4.24 -14.95 -1.91
C LYS A 163 4.28 -14.21 -0.59
N CYS A 164 5.39 -13.52 -0.31
CA CYS A 164 5.62 -12.82 0.94
C CYS A 164 5.32 -11.33 0.87
N ARG A 165 4.95 -10.77 -0.30
CA ARG A 165 4.71 -9.32 -0.48
C ARG A 165 3.27 -8.95 -0.81
N GLY A 166 2.77 -7.86 -0.25
CA GLY A 166 1.44 -7.26 -0.49
C GLY A 166 1.36 -6.43 -1.77
N THR A 167 2.47 -5.81 -2.17
CA THR A 167 2.51 -4.87 -3.29
C THR A 167 3.88 -4.91 -3.98
N PRO A 168 4.00 -4.54 -5.28
CA PRO A 168 5.29 -4.39 -5.92
C PRO A 168 6.15 -3.33 -5.22
N TYR A 169 7.45 -3.66 -5.04
CA TYR A 169 8.43 -2.83 -4.34
C TYR A 169 8.04 -2.49 -2.90
N GLU A 170 7.32 -3.40 -2.21
CA GLU A 170 7.14 -3.30 -0.76
C GLU A 170 8.51 -3.25 -0.07
N SER A 171 8.71 -2.26 0.79
CA SER A 171 10.01 -1.92 1.35
C SER A 171 9.94 -1.75 2.86
N VAL A 172 11.08 -1.87 3.52
CA VAL A 172 11.25 -1.67 4.96
C VAL A 172 11.62 -0.23 5.34
N PHE A 173 11.33 0.72 4.46
CA PHE A 173 11.61 2.15 4.64
C PHE A 173 10.30 2.94 4.73
N THR A 174 10.29 3.94 5.59
CA THR A 174 9.16 4.85 5.79
C THR A 174 9.67 6.23 6.23
N TYR A 175 8.76 7.17 6.41
CA TYR A 175 9.08 8.50 6.91
C TYR A 175 8.99 8.57 8.44
N ILE A 176 9.84 9.39 9.07
CA ILE A 176 9.76 9.69 10.50
C ILE A 176 8.49 10.51 10.76
N ASP A 177 8.29 11.56 9.97
CA ASP A 177 7.09 12.40 10.00
C ASP A 177 6.58 12.65 8.57
N PRO A 178 5.44 12.04 8.17
CA PRO A 178 4.86 12.22 6.84
C PRO A 178 4.23 13.61 6.62
N SER A 179 4.14 14.46 7.66
CA SER A 179 3.58 15.82 7.59
C SER A 179 4.58 16.90 7.20
N LEU A 180 5.88 16.58 7.17
CA LEU A 180 6.92 17.52 6.78
C LEU A 180 6.82 17.96 5.31
N SER A 181 7.31 19.17 5.04
CA SER A 181 7.32 19.79 3.72
C SER A 181 8.69 20.42 3.43
N PRO A 182 9.54 19.78 2.62
CA PRO A 182 9.34 18.51 1.92
C PRO A 182 9.34 17.29 2.87
N VAL A 183 8.58 16.26 2.52
CA VAL A 183 8.54 14.98 3.25
C VAL A 183 9.72 14.09 2.91
N HIS A 184 10.22 14.18 1.67
CA HIS A 184 11.23 13.29 1.14
C HIS A 184 12.64 13.90 1.28
N THR A 185 13.16 13.84 2.50
CA THR A 185 14.50 14.31 2.89
C THR A 185 15.29 13.23 3.60
N VAL A 186 16.62 13.30 3.56
CA VAL A 186 17.55 12.37 4.20
C VAL A 186 17.27 12.22 5.70
N GLN A 187 16.98 13.34 6.36
CA GLN A 187 16.73 13.37 7.81
C GLN A 187 15.35 12.83 8.19
N ASN A 188 14.44 12.62 7.23
CA ASN A 188 13.10 12.14 7.48
C ASN A 188 12.91 10.65 7.13
N ILE A 189 13.98 9.91 6.86
CA ILE A 189 13.90 8.48 6.53
C ILE A 189 14.21 7.62 7.74
N ARG A 190 13.41 6.58 7.97
CA ARG A 190 13.70 5.53 8.96
C ARG A 190 13.35 4.15 8.42
N LEU A 191 13.81 3.14 9.15
CA LEU A 191 13.31 1.78 9.02
C LEU A 191 11.90 1.67 9.64
N THR A 192 11.08 0.78 9.09
CA THR A 192 9.72 0.50 9.57
C THR A 192 9.70 -0.37 10.81
N GLU A 193 8.71 -0.23 11.69
CA GLU A 193 8.40 -1.21 12.72
C GLU A 193 8.06 -2.57 12.10
N LEU A 194 8.69 -3.63 12.60
CA LEU A 194 8.66 -4.94 11.96
C LEU A 194 7.46 -5.82 12.35
N THR A 195 6.76 -5.48 13.43
CA THR A 195 5.72 -6.32 14.06
C THR A 195 4.70 -6.89 13.07
N ASP A 196 4.11 -6.04 12.21
CA ASP A 196 3.07 -6.50 11.29
C ASP A 196 3.66 -7.19 10.05
N ILE A 197 4.81 -6.74 9.54
CA ILE A 197 5.40 -7.33 8.35
C ILE A 197 6.03 -8.69 8.63
N GLU A 198 6.66 -8.89 9.80
CA GLU A 198 7.15 -10.20 10.24
C GLU A 198 6.00 -11.21 10.36
N TRP A 199 4.85 -10.77 10.84
CA TRP A 199 3.65 -11.58 10.84
C TRP A 199 3.19 -11.91 9.41
N LEU A 200 3.12 -10.90 8.53
CA LEU A 200 2.62 -11.05 7.16
C LEU A 200 3.49 -11.95 6.28
N ILE A 201 4.82 -11.87 6.37
CA ILE A 201 5.71 -12.73 5.58
C ILE A 201 5.56 -14.22 5.94
N LEU A 202 5.11 -14.53 7.15
CA LEU A 202 4.84 -15.90 7.59
C LEU A 202 3.40 -16.35 7.27
N ALA A 203 2.42 -15.46 7.40
CA ALA A 203 1.02 -15.78 7.21
C ALA A 203 0.58 -15.80 5.73
N ARG A 204 1.07 -14.87 4.89
CA ARG A 204 0.71 -14.79 3.47
C ARG A 204 0.92 -16.12 2.73
N PRO A 205 2.05 -16.85 2.91
CA PRO A 205 2.26 -18.15 2.26
C PRO A 205 1.28 -19.26 2.70
N LEU A 206 0.65 -19.13 3.87
CA LEU A 206 -0.31 -20.10 4.39
C LEU A 206 -1.75 -19.76 3.99
N ILE A 207 -2.12 -18.47 4.02
CA ILE A 207 -3.50 -18.03 3.78
C ILE A 207 -3.78 -17.80 2.30
N ARG A 208 -2.84 -17.21 1.54
CA ARG A 208 -3.08 -16.85 0.13
C ARG A 208 -3.39 -18.04 -0.77
N PRO A 209 -2.79 -19.23 -0.61
CA PRO A 209 -3.19 -20.41 -1.39
C PRO A 209 -4.69 -20.72 -1.26
N GLU A 210 -5.25 -20.61 -0.05
CA GLU A 210 -6.67 -20.92 0.23
C GLU A 210 -7.66 -19.92 -0.37
N ILE A 211 -7.19 -18.70 -0.66
CA ILE A 211 -8.00 -17.64 -1.28
C ILE A 211 -7.58 -17.34 -2.73
N LYS A 212 -6.69 -18.15 -3.30
CA LYS A 212 -6.22 -17.97 -4.67
C LYS A 212 -7.30 -18.40 -5.66
N LEU A 213 -8.00 -19.48 -5.38
CA LEU A 213 -9.05 -20.01 -6.23
C LEU A 213 -10.43 -19.74 -5.60
N ASN A 214 -11.45 -19.57 -6.44
CA ASN A 214 -12.84 -19.53 -6.02
C ASN A 214 -13.40 -20.96 -5.91
N LEU A 215 -14.69 -21.08 -5.56
CA LEU A 215 -15.34 -22.39 -5.40
C LEU A 215 -15.41 -23.21 -6.71
N GLU A 216 -15.32 -22.56 -7.87
CA GLU A 216 -15.25 -23.22 -9.18
C GLU A 216 -13.81 -23.51 -9.65
N GLY A 217 -12.80 -23.31 -8.80
CA GLY A 217 -11.39 -23.56 -9.12
C GLY A 217 -10.74 -22.52 -10.06
N LYS A 218 -11.38 -21.35 -10.26
CA LYS A 218 -10.84 -20.23 -11.05
C LYS A 218 -10.12 -19.22 -10.17
N ASP A 219 -9.20 -18.44 -10.73
CA ASP A 219 -8.50 -17.39 -9.98
C ASP A 219 -9.50 -16.41 -9.34
N SER A 220 -9.46 -16.38 -8.01
CA SER A 220 -10.22 -15.46 -7.18
C SER A 220 -9.61 -14.06 -7.22
N LYS A 221 -10.47 -13.04 -7.16
CA LYS A 221 -10.05 -11.63 -7.02
C LYS A 221 -9.80 -11.23 -5.56
N LEU A 222 -9.86 -12.16 -4.60
CA LEU A 222 -9.80 -11.83 -3.18
C LEU A 222 -8.44 -11.29 -2.75
N ILE A 223 -7.34 -11.88 -3.21
CA ILE A 223 -5.98 -11.38 -2.93
C ILE A 223 -5.82 -9.94 -3.45
N SER A 224 -6.23 -9.67 -4.68
CA SER A 224 -6.13 -8.34 -5.27
C SER A 224 -7.09 -7.34 -4.65
N LYS A 225 -8.27 -7.78 -4.20
CA LYS A 225 -9.23 -6.97 -3.43
C LYS A 225 -8.65 -6.56 -2.07
N ILE A 226 -8.07 -7.50 -1.33
CA ILE A 226 -7.39 -7.23 -0.05
C ILE A 226 -6.24 -6.26 -0.29
N ALA A 227 -5.34 -6.55 -1.23
CA ALA A 227 -4.22 -5.68 -1.55
C ALA A 227 -4.66 -4.27 -1.97
N THR A 228 -5.71 -4.15 -2.78
CA THR A 228 -6.28 -2.85 -3.17
C THR A 228 -6.77 -2.08 -1.95
N LYS A 229 -7.46 -2.74 -1.02
CA LYS A 229 -8.01 -2.07 0.16
C LYS A 229 -6.94 -1.65 1.18
N CYS A 230 -5.91 -2.47 1.36
CA CYS A 230 -4.79 -2.17 2.25
C CYS A 230 -3.91 -1.05 1.68
N TYR A 231 -3.47 -1.18 0.43
CA TYR A 231 -2.37 -0.36 -0.08
C TYR A 231 -2.79 0.83 -0.92
N LYS A 232 -4.03 0.87 -1.39
CA LYS A 232 -4.48 1.92 -2.30
C LYS A 232 -5.63 2.74 -1.74
N THR A 233 -5.66 4.01 -2.11
CA THR A 233 -6.80 4.89 -1.85
C THR A 233 -8.06 4.40 -2.57
N ASP A 234 -9.22 4.79 -2.06
CA ASP A 234 -10.48 4.58 -2.74
C ASP A 234 -10.62 5.53 -3.93
N ARG A 235 -11.29 5.03 -4.98
CA ARG A 235 -11.59 5.79 -6.19
C ARG A 235 -12.91 6.54 -6.03
N SER A 236 -12.97 7.75 -6.56
CA SER A 236 -14.20 8.45 -6.89
C SER A 236 -14.32 8.49 -8.41
N GLN A 237 -15.34 7.83 -8.99
CA GLN A 237 -15.51 7.79 -10.45
C GLN A 237 -16.64 8.69 -10.96
N THR A 238 -17.43 9.26 -10.05
CA THR A 238 -18.63 10.03 -10.34
C THR A 238 -18.60 11.36 -9.59
N GLY A 239 -19.25 12.38 -10.15
CA GLY A 239 -19.22 13.74 -9.64
C GLY A 239 -18.04 14.55 -10.16
N GLU A 240 -17.97 15.81 -9.75
CA GLU A 240 -16.93 16.77 -10.19
C GLU A 240 -15.52 16.36 -9.73
N MET A 241 -15.44 15.51 -8.70
CA MET A 241 -14.20 15.09 -8.02
C MET A 241 -13.85 13.64 -8.32
N GLN A 242 -13.37 13.38 -9.54
CA GLN A 242 -12.84 12.07 -9.89
C GLN A 242 -11.46 11.85 -9.26
N THR A 243 -11.20 10.67 -8.72
CA THR A 243 -9.89 10.27 -8.19
C THR A 243 -9.55 8.86 -8.65
N ASN A 244 -8.25 8.59 -8.78
CA ASN A 244 -7.75 7.24 -9.02
C ASN A 244 -7.08 6.67 -7.77
N ARG A 245 -6.87 5.35 -7.78
CA ARG A 245 -6.25 4.61 -6.70
C ARG A 245 -4.75 4.85 -6.68
N ALA A 246 -4.29 5.69 -5.77
CA ALA A 246 -2.87 5.91 -5.48
C ALA A 246 -2.42 5.05 -4.30
N LYS A 247 -1.10 4.82 -4.17
CA LYS A 247 -0.53 4.21 -2.97
C LYS A 247 -0.77 5.15 -1.78
N ARG A 248 -1.30 4.64 -0.67
CA ARG A 248 -1.72 5.47 0.47
C ARG A 248 -0.59 6.30 1.07
N TRP A 249 0.62 5.73 1.14
CA TRP A 249 1.82 6.41 1.68
C TRP A 249 2.45 7.40 0.70
N GLU A 250 1.96 7.48 -0.54
CA GLU A 250 2.41 8.46 -1.55
C GLU A 250 1.38 9.58 -1.77
N CYS A 251 0.22 9.50 -1.10
CA CYS A 251 -0.69 10.64 -0.94
C CYS A 251 -0.11 11.65 0.05
N LEU A 252 -0.52 12.91 -0.08
CA LEU A 252 -0.22 13.94 0.92
C LEU A 252 -0.80 13.53 2.27
N SER A 253 -0.06 13.77 3.36
CA SER A 253 -0.48 13.42 4.72
C SER A 253 -1.76 14.09 5.20
N VAL A 254 -2.11 15.24 4.60
CA VAL A 254 -3.37 15.95 4.84
C VAL A 254 -4.59 15.27 4.17
N ASP A 255 -4.37 14.33 3.25
CA ASP A 255 -5.45 13.53 2.65
C ASP A 255 -5.97 12.53 3.68
N PHE A 256 -7.28 12.52 3.94
CA PHE A 256 -7.93 11.57 4.85
C PHE A 256 -7.72 10.10 4.45
N GLN A 257 -7.29 9.83 3.22
CA GLN A 257 -6.96 8.49 2.72
C GLN A 257 -5.50 8.10 2.91
N HIS A 258 -4.65 9.03 3.33
CA HIS A 258 -3.24 8.78 3.64
C HIS A 258 -3.12 7.72 4.73
N ALA A 259 -2.11 6.86 4.57
CA ALA A 259 -1.69 5.89 5.56
C ALA A 259 -0.24 5.54 5.28
N SER A 260 0.56 5.41 6.33
CA SER A 260 1.91 4.84 6.25
C SER A 260 1.87 3.38 5.76
N ILE A 261 3.02 2.86 5.32
CA ILE A 261 3.12 1.45 4.93
C ILE A 261 2.85 0.51 6.12
N GLU A 262 3.25 0.91 7.33
CA GLU A 262 3.01 0.18 8.58
C GLU A 262 1.51 0.12 8.91
N GLU A 263 0.80 1.24 8.77
CA GLU A 263 -0.66 1.27 8.88
C GLU A 263 -1.32 0.34 7.84
N CYS A 264 -0.82 0.32 6.59
CA CYS A 264 -1.29 -0.59 5.56
C CYS A 264 -1.04 -2.07 5.93
N TRP A 265 0.10 -2.39 6.54
CA TRP A 265 0.42 -3.73 7.05
C TRP A 265 -0.50 -4.14 8.19
N SER A 266 -0.77 -3.23 9.14
CA SER A 266 -1.70 -3.47 10.23
C SER A 266 -3.10 -3.82 9.71
N VAL A 267 -3.54 -3.17 8.62
CA VAL A 267 -4.80 -3.47 7.93
C VAL A 267 -4.75 -4.84 7.27
N GLU A 268 -3.71 -5.18 6.50
CA GLU A 268 -3.63 -6.52 5.88
C GLU A 268 -3.60 -7.62 6.96
N ARG A 269 -2.82 -7.42 8.02
CA ARG A 269 -2.74 -8.36 9.15
C ARG A 269 -4.12 -8.57 9.76
N LYS A 270 -4.87 -7.50 10.03
CA LYS A 270 -6.24 -7.58 10.55
C LYS A 270 -7.15 -8.39 9.64
N LEU A 271 -7.15 -8.08 8.34
CA LEU A 271 -8.04 -8.73 7.38
C LEU A 271 -7.71 -10.22 7.19
N LEU A 272 -6.43 -10.57 7.14
CA LEU A 272 -6.00 -11.98 7.02
C LEU A 272 -6.24 -12.75 8.32
N ASN A 273 -6.02 -12.13 9.47
CA ASN A 273 -6.36 -12.72 10.77
C ASN A 273 -7.86 -13.02 10.87
N GLU A 274 -8.73 -12.05 10.56
CA GLU A 274 -10.17 -12.26 10.63
C GLU A 274 -10.65 -13.31 9.62
N LEU A 275 -10.08 -13.33 8.42
CA LEU A 275 -10.41 -14.31 7.38
C LEU A 275 -10.06 -15.74 7.82
N ALA A 276 -8.93 -15.95 8.50
CA ALA A 276 -8.57 -17.26 9.07
C ALA A 276 -9.50 -17.71 10.20
N HIS A 277 -10.35 -16.82 10.71
CA HIS A 277 -11.39 -17.08 11.70
C HIS A 277 -12.81 -17.05 11.12
N PHE A 278 -12.96 -17.02 9.80
CA PHE A 278 -14.27 -17.26 9.17
C PHE A 278 -14.68 -18.72 9.41
N GLN A 279 -16.00 -18.93 9.54
CA GLN A 279 -16.54 -20.26 9.66
C GLN A 279 -16.27 -21.06 8.38
N GLY A 280 -15.63 -22.22 8.52
CA GLY A 280 -15.24 -23.07 7.39
C GLY A 280 -13.89 -22.73 6.75
N PHE A 281 -13.05 -21.89 7.37
CA PHE A 281 -11.64 -21.79 6.97
C PHE A 281 -10.91 -23.13 7.21
N PRO A 282 -9.97 -23.57 6.34
CA PRO A 282 -9.31 -24.87 6.48
C PRO A 282 -8.59 -25.06 7.83
N ASP A 283 -8.97 -26.12 8.55
CA ASP A 283 -8.49 -26.40 9.91
C ASP A 283 -6.99 -26.72 9.98
N ASP A 284 -6.44 -27.37 8.95
CA ASP A 284 -5.01 -27.68 8.87
C ASP A 284 -4.17 -26.39 8.75
N LYS A 285 -4.65 -25.43 7.94
CA LYS A 285 -4.01 -24.11 7.79
C LYS A 285 -4.15 -23.28 9.05
N LYS A 286 -5.34 -23.31 9.69
CA LYS A 286 -5.56 -22.65 10.97
C LYS A 286 -4.62 -23.18 12.05
N SER A 287 -4.47 -24.50 12.13
CA SER A 287 -3.55 -25.17 13.07
C SER A 287 -2.10 -24.77 12.80
N ALA A 288 -1.65 -24.80 11.54
CA ALA A 288 -0.30 -24.36 11.17
C ALA A 288 -0.02 -22.88 11.50
N LEU A 289 -1.05 -22.01 11.44
CA LEU A 289 -0.92 -20.60 11.84
C LEU A 289 -0.81 -20.46 13.36
N ILE A 290 -1.58 -21.23 14.14
CA ILE A 290 -1.52 -21.26 15.62
C ILE A 290 -0.18 -21.81 16.10
N GLU A 291 0.29 -22.94 15.55
CA GLU A 291 1.58 -23.57 15.90
C GLU A 291 2.77 -22.64 15.68
N ARG A 292 2.68 -21.74 14.70
CA ARG A 292 3.71 -20.71 14.44
C ARG A 292 3.60 -19.48 15.34
N GLY A 293 2.67 -19.47 16.30
CA GLY A 293 2.41 -18.34 17.18
C GLY A 293 1.82 -17.12 16.46
N LEU A 294 1.28 -17.29 15.25
CA LEU A 294 0.71 -16.18 14.48
C LEU A 294 -0.70 -15.82 14.98
N PHE A 295 -1.40 -16.77 15.60
CA PHE A 295 -2.73 -16.59 16.19
C PHE A 295 -2.80 -17.24 17.57
N GLY A 296 -3.69 -16.72 18.41
CA GLY A 296 -4.28 -17.48 19.51
C GLY A 296 -5.61 -18.10 19.07
N THR A 297 -6.23 -18.89 19.95
CA THR A 297 -7.62 -19.30 19.77
C THR A 297 -8.53 -18.08 19.84
N GLN A 298 -9.25 -17.79 18.76
CA GLN A 298 -10.29 -16.75 18.69
C GLN A 298 -11.62 -17.34 18.22
N ASP A 299 -12.69 -16.68 18.65
CA ASP A 299 -14.05 -16.93 18.19
C ASP A 299 -14.19 -16.69 16.68
N VAL A 300 -15.27 -17.24 16.12
CA VAL A 300 -15.63 -17.00 14.72
C VAL A 300 -15.81 -15.50 14.47
N THR A 301 -15.23 -14.99 13.39
CA THR A 301 -15.42 -13.60 12.99
C THR A 301 -16.89 -13.34 12.68
N LEU A 302 -17.48 -12.34 13.34
CA LEU A 302 -18.85 -11.90 13.10
C LEU A 302 -18.87 -10.58 12.33
N CYS A 303 -19.92 -10.36 11.55
CA CYS A 303 -20.22 -9.02 11.05
C CYS A 303 -20.52 -8.07 12.21
N PRO A 304 -19.86 -6.92 12.33
CA PRO A 304 -20.06 -5.99 13.45
C PRO A 304 -21.45 -5.31 13.48
N ILE A 305 -22.21 -5.39 12.38
CA ILE A 305 -23.54 -4.79 12.25
C ILE A 305 -24.63 -5.85 12.40
N THR A 306 -24.56 -6.93 11.59
CA THR A 306 -25.60 -7.96 11.57
C THR A 306 -25.38 -9.07 12.58
N LEU A 307 -24.20 -9.13 13.22
CA LEU A 307 -23.74 -10.17 14.14
C LEU A 307 -23.75 -11.60 13.57
N LYS A 308 -24.02 -11.75 12.27
CA LYS A 308 -23.96 -13.03 11.56
C LYS A 308 -22.50 -13.49 11.47
N PRO A 309 -22.24 -14.80 11.65
CA PRO A 309 -20.95 -15.39 11.33
C PRO A 309 -20.53 -15.10 9.89
N MET A 310 -19.25 -14.78 9.70
CA MET A 310 -18.67 -14.68 8.37
C MET A 310 -18.29 -16.07 7.88
N ILE A 311 -18.81 -16.48 6.72
CA ILE A 311 -18.61 -17.82 6.16
C ILE A 311 -17.50 -17.78 5.10
N PHE A 312 -16.50 -18.66 5.22
CA PHE A 312 -15.35 -18.68 4.31
C PHE A 312 -15.74 -18.98 2.86
N ASN A 313 -16.61 -19.98 2.64
CA ASN A 313 -17.06 -20.32 1.28
C ASN A 313 -17.82 -19.16 0.61
N GLU A 314 -18.57 -18.35 1.37
CA GLU A 314 -19.28 -17.20 0.81
C GLU A 314 -18.34 -16.09 0.33
N ILE A 315 -17.16 -15.92 0.95
CA ILE A 315 -16.18 -14.94 0.46
C ILE A 315 -15.51 -15.41 -0.84
N LEU A 316 -15.41 -16.73 -1.04
CA LEU A 316 -14.86 -17.35 -2.23
C LEU A 316 -15.84 -17.40 -3.41
N GLY A 317 -17.14 -17.56 -3.14
CA GLY A 317 -18.15 -17.78 -4.18
C GLY A 317 -18.33 -16.61 -5.15
N GLY A 318 -18.23 -15.36 -4.68
CA GLY A 318 -18.55 -14.18 -5.50
C GLY A 318 -20.05 -14.15 -5.91
N GLY A 319 -20.71 -13.00 -5.77
CA GLY A 319 -22.12 -12.86 -6.17
C GLY A 319 -22.31 -12.91 -7.69
N ALA A 320 -23.56 -13.09 -8.12
CA ALA A 320 -23.97 -13.27 -9.53
C ALA A 320 -23.52 -12.15 -10.51
N HIS A 321 -23.09 -10.99 -10.00
CA HIS A 321 -22.53 -9.87 -10.77
C HIS A 321 -21.11 -9.46 -10.35
N GLY A 322 -20.37 -10.34 -9.68
CA GLY A 322 -19.04 -10.03 -9.13
C GLY A 322 -19.05 -9.20 -7.85
N GLU A 323 -20.22 -9.01 -7.23
CA GLU A 323 -20.35 -8.41 -5.91
C GLU A 323 -20.02 -9.44 -4.84
N SER A 324 -19.03 -9.18 -3.99
CA SER A 324 -18.71 -10.08 -2.87
C SER A 324 -19.72 -9.90 -1.74
N ASN A 325 -20.15 -11.01 -1.13
CA ASN A 325 -21.03 -11.02 0.05
C ASN A 325 -20.43 -10.28 1.26
N PHE A 326 -19.13 -10.02 1.24
CA PHE A 326 -18.42 -9.26 2.26
C PHE A 326 -17.70 -8.06 1.67
N GLN A 327 -17.67 -6.98 2.43
CA GLN A 327 -16.94 -5.77 2.15
C GLN A 327 -15.89 -5.52 3.23
N VAL A 328 -14.87 -4.76 2.87
CA VAL A 328 -13.90 -4.22 3.83
C VAL A 328 -14.34 -2.80 4.11
N GLY A 329 -14.78 -2.55 5.34
CA GLY A 329 -15.25 -1.25 5.80
C GLY A 329 -14.45 -0.74 6.98
N HIS A 330 -14.66 0.54 7.31
CA HIS A 330 -14.04 1.17 8.46
C HIS A 330 -15.03 1.25 9.63
N MET A 331 -14.52 1.07 10.86
CA MET A 331 -15.34 1.21 12.08
C MET A 331 -15.82 2.66 12.24
N VAL A 332 -14.90 3.60 12.02
CA VAL A 332 -15.10 5.03 11.90
C VAL A 332 -14.70 5.42 10.47
N PRO A 333 -15.63 5.95 9.65
CA PRO A 333 -15.32 6.36 8.28
C PRO A 333 -14.15 7.33 8.21
N LEU A 334 -13.29 7.18 7.19
CA LEU A 334 -12.11 8.05 7.04
C LEU A 334 -12.49 9.54 6.92
N LYS A 335 -13.58 9.84 6.20
CA LYS A 335 -14.12 11.21 6.06
C LYS A 335 -14.66 11.79 7.38
N ALA A 336 -14.92 10.95 8.37
CA ALA A 336 -15.37 11.35 9.70
C ALA A 336 -14.21 11.37 10.72
N GLY A 337 -12.96 11.37 10.26
CA GLY A 337 -11.76 11.42 11.12
C GLY A 337 -11.22 10.05 11.54
N GLY A 338 -11.77 8.95 11.01
CA GLY A 338 -11.18 7.62 11.20
C GLY A 338 -9.81 7.49 10.51
N ARG A 339 -8.94 6.63 11.04
CA ARG A 339 -7.64 6.31 10.43
C ARG A 339 -7.68 5.00 9.63
N HIS A 340 -6.82 4.85 8.64
CA HIS A 340 -6.69 3.57 7.94
C HIS A 340 -5.69 2.66 8.67
N SER A 341 -6.14 2.04 9.76
CA SER A 341 -5.35 1.13 10.58
C SER A 341 -6.08 -0.19 10.84
N GLY A 342 -5.35 -1.21 11.28
CA GLY A 342 -5.91 -2.51 11.64
C GLY A 342 -6.99 -2.45 12.73
N GLU A 343 -6.95 -1.45 13.62
CA GLU A 343 -7.97 -1.26 14.66
C GLU A 343 -9.29 -0.70 14.09
N ASN A 344 -9.20 0.07 13.01
CA ASN A 344 -10.35 0.74 12.41
C ASN A 344 -10.88 0.00 11.16
N ILE A 345 -10.41 -1.21 10.87
CA ILE A 345 -10.85 -1.99 9.70
C ILE A 345 -11.58 -3.26 10.11
N LYS A 346 -12.62 -3.62 9.36
CA LYS A 346 -13.39 -4.87 9.55
C LYS A 346 -13.89 -5.46 8.25
N TRP A 347 -14.07 -6.78 8.25
CA TRP A 347 -15.01 -7.41 7.34
C TRP A 347 -16.45 -7.10 7.74
N ILE A 348 -17.28 -6.75 6.76
CA ILE A 348 -18.70 -6.40 6.94
C ILE A 348 -19.51 -7.16 5.90
N SER A 349 -20.64 -7.75 6.29
CA SER A 349 -21.57 -8.38 5.34
C SER A 349 -22.16 -7.34 4.38
N GLN A 350 -22.65 -7.77 3.22
CA GLN A 350 -23.28 -6.88 2.25
C GLN A 350 -24.45 -6.09 2.89
N ASP A 351 -25.28 -6.76 3.68
CA ASP A 351 -26.37 -6.13 4.43
C ASP A 351 -25.84 -5.19 5.51
N GLY A 352 -24.82 -5.60 6.27
CA GLY A 352 -24.19 -4.76 7.27
C GLY A 352 -23.63 -3.47 6.67
N ASN A 353 -23.01 -3.55 5.50
CA ASN A 353 -22.48 -2.39 4.79
C ASN A 353 -23.59 -1.46 4.29
N ARG A 354 -24.70 -2.02 3.76
CA ARG A 354 -25.88 -1.24 3.36
C ARG A 354 -26.50 -0.50 4.57
N ILE A 355 -26.60 -1.17 5.71
CA ILE A 355 -27.15 -0.61 6.95
C ILE A 355 -26.23 0.47 7.52
N GLN A 356 -24.92 0.25 7.51
CA GLN A 356 -23.95 1.21 8.06
C GLN A 356 -23.98 2.54 7.30
N GLY A 357 -23.99 2.50 5.97
CA GLY A 357 -23.94 3.70 5.14
C GLY A 357 -22.73 4.58 5.47
N SER A 358 -22.99 5.83 5.87
CA SER A 358 -21.96 6.82 6.24
C SER A 358 -21.70 6.93 7.75
N LEU A 359 -22.36 6.12 8.57
CA LEU A 359 -22.22 6.16 10.02
C LEU A 359 -20.99 5.35 10.50
N SER A 360 -20.49 5.68 11.69
CA SER A 360 -19.64 4.73 12.43
C SER A 360 -20.45 3.53 12.87
N ILE A 361 -19.77 2.41 13.15
CA ILE A 361 -20.44 1.21 13.65
C ILE A 361 -21.16 1.47 14.97
N SER A 362 -20.57 2.25 15.87
CA SER A 362 -21.22 2.65 17.13
C SER A 362 -22.50 3.43 16.88
N ALA A 363 -22.46 4.44 16.01
CA ALA A 363 -23.63 5.24 15.65
C ALA A 363 -24.70 4.41 14.94
N THR A 364 -24.31 3.45 14.08
CA THR A 364 -25.25 2.51 13.47
C THR A 364 -25.93 1.63 14.53
N GLN A 365 -25.17 1.10 15.50
CA GLN A 365 -25.73 0.26 16.56
C GLN A 365 -26.66 1.06 17.49
N GLU A 366 -26.32 2.30 17.82
CA GLU A 366 -27.19 3.20 18.59
C GLU A 366 -28.48 3.54 17.83
N MET A 367 -28.37 3.83 16.52
CA MET A 367 -29.52 4.05 15.66
C MET A 367 -30.45 2.84 15.64
N LEU A 368 -29.90 1.63 15.47
CA LEU A 368 -30.68 0.39 15.47
C LEU A 368 -31.38 0.17 16.82
N ARG A 369 -30.67 0.34 17.95
CA ARG A 369 -31.28 0.25 19.29
C ARG A 369 -32.42 1.25 19.47
N GLY A 370 -32.23 2.49 19.03
CA GLY A 370 -33.27 3.52 19.08
C GLY A 370 -34.49 3.17 18.22
N ILE A 371 -34.30 2.57 17.05
CA ILE A 371 -35.39 2.06 16.20
C ILE A 371 -36.13 0.94 16.93
N PHE A 372 -35.43 -0.07 17.46
CA PHE A 372 -36.05 -1.19 18.16
C PHE A 372 -36.83 -0.74 19.40
N ASN A 373 -36.30 0.18 20.19
CA ASN A 373 -37.01 0.75 21.33
C ASN A 373 -38.33 1.42 20.91
N ARG A 374 -38.29 2.27 19.87
CA ARG A 374 -39.53 2.89 19.35
C ARG A 374 -40.52 1.87 18.81
N MET A 375 -40.05 0.78 18.21
CA MET A 375 -40.91 -0.32 17.74
C MET A 375 -41.56 -1.07 18.90
N MET A 376 -40.86 -1.26 20.02
CA MET A 376 -41.45 -1.81 21.25
C MET A 376 -42.47 -0.84 21.84
N ASP A 377 -42.16 0.46 21.92
CA ASP A 377 -43.04 1.49 22.48
C ASP A 377 -44.39 1.57 21.73
N VAL A 378 -44.40 1.33 20.41
CA VAL A 378 -45.62 1.33 19.58
C VAL A 378 -46.21 -0.06 19.35
N GLY A 379 -45.70 -1.09 20.03
CA GLY A 379 -46.24 -2.45 20.01
C GLY A 379 -46.02 -3.23 18.70
N ILE A 380 -45.04 -2.85 17.88
CA ILE A 380 -44.64 -3.62 16.68
C ILE A 380 -43.77 -4.82 17.07
N LEU A 381 -42.90 -4.64 18.07
CA LEU A 381 -42.07 -5.71 18.64
C LEU A 381 -42.50 -5.94 20.09
N SER A 382 -42.47 -7.20 20.50
CA SER A 382 -42.79 -7.69 21.84
C SER A 382 -41.54 -7.87 22.68
#